data_AF-A0A166PU96-F1
#
_entry.id   AF-A0A166PU96-F1
#
_cell.length_a   1.000
_cell.length_b   1.000
_cell.length_c   1.000
_cell.angle_alpha   90.00
_cell.angle_beta   90.00
_cell.angle_gamma   90.00
#
_symmetry.space_group_name_H-M   'P 1'
#
loop_
_entity.id
_entity.type
_entity.pdbx_description
1 polymer ?
#
loop_
_entity_poly.entity_id
_entity_poly.type
_entity_poly.pdbx_seq_one_letter_code
_entity_poly.pdbx_strand_id
1 'polypeptide(L)'
;MFSLFRVSAVLAAVCALSYQVDALYTKGPLTKRAQCASTLSAAEGVATRIQSHQFNIITGEYSELWTDANTLEDIHNLMLAAGTTTWDSLADESYIGRIANQGIIPWSVILGGSYDDAQWVILALWKIADYRSAHGESTSAFESSAATIYDLVSEQWDTTCGGGVWWSKAKTYKNSITNHLYLYTSAQGYLRTGDATYLANAQKTWTWLQSSGLRNSQNLWNDGLDMTTCTNNGQTTWTYNQGVIASGLGALSVATGDATLQTQAELTLDATISLLTQNDILKESCDDVVSGGSTCNADQQIFKGVWTKHLQYYLDNVNSATTTAKYSPFLGSQDSAVVHYGIDSSEDVSNTWYAANQGGGAFTAQSAASGLAALVAAAKYGPC
;
A
#
# COMPACT_ATOMS: atom_id res chain seq x y z
N MET A 1 -13.86 68.88 -53.80
CA MET A 1 -15.04 68.16 -53.27
C MET A 1 -14.50 66.98 -52.48
N PHE A 2 -14.59 67.06 -51.15
CA PHE A 2 -14.09 66.10 -50.16
C PHE A 2 -15.10 64.97 -49.93
N SER A 3 -14.63 63.74 -49.65
CA SER A 3 -15.18 62.80 -48.64
C SER A 3 -14.31 61.52 -48.66
N LEU A 4 -13.32 61.34 -47.77
CA LEU A 4 -13.36 60.77 -46.41
C LEU A 4 -13.83 59.30 -46.27
N PHE A 5 -12.83 58.44 -46.05
CA PHE A 5 -12.71 57.31 -45.10
C PHE A 5 -13.90 56.37 -44.84
N ARG A 6 -13.62 55.06 -44.95
CA ARG A 6 -13.54 54.15 -43.79
C ARG A 6 -12.95 52.79 -44.18
N VAL A 7 -11.83 52.45 -43.54
CA VAL A 7 -11.21 51.12 -43.51
C VAL A 7 -11.89 50.35 -42.38
N SER A 8 -12.46 49.18 -42.68
CA SER A 8 -12.96 48.25 -41.67
C SER A 8 -12.02 47.06 -41.58
N ALA A 9 -11.19 47.06 -40.53
CA ALA A 9 -10.43 45.90 -40.09
C ALA A 9 -11.39 44.92 -39.40
N VAL A 10 -11.42 43.67 -39.87
CA VAL A 10 -12.10 42.56 -39.20
C VAL A 10 -11.08 41.89 -38.28
N LEU A 11 -11.11 42.21 -36.99
CA LEU A 11 -10.46 41.40 -35.96
C LEU A 11 -11.29 40.14 -35.75
N ALA A 12 -10.76 38.98 -36.12
CA ALA A 12 -11.28 37.69 -35.69
C ALA A 12 -10.77 37.42 -34.26
N ALA A 13 -11.63 37.61 -33.26
CA ALA A 13 -11.38 37.15 -31.91
C ALA A 13 -11.53 35.62 -31.86
N VAL A 14 -10.40 34.90 -31.78
CA VAL A 14 -10.40 33.48 -31.42
C VAL A 14 -10.65 33.40 -29.92
N CYS A 15 -11.90 33.15 -29.55
CA CYS A 15 -12.28 32.85 -28.18
C CYS A 15 -11.83 31.42 -27.87
N ALA A 16 -10.69 31.27 -27.21
CA ALA A 16 -10.29 29.99 -26.62
C ALA A 16 -11.18 29.73 -25.40
N LEU A 17 -12.27 28.99 -25.60
CA LEU A 17 -13.05 28.40 -24.52
C LEU A 17 -12.25 27.23 -23.95
N SER A 18 -11.46 27.50 -22.91
CA SER A 18 -10.94 26.47 -22.01
C SER A 18 -12.13 25.89 -21.25
N TYR A 19 -12.61 24.73 -21.68
CA TYR A 19 -13.50 23.91 -20.86
C TYR A 19 -12.68 23.31 -19.71
N GLN A 20 -12.63 24.02 -18.57
CA GLN A 20 -12.41 23.34 -17.30
C GLN A 20 -13.70 22.59 -16.98
N VAL A 21 -13.71 21.30 -17.28
CA VAL A 21 -14.72 20.41 -16.72
C VAL A 21 -14.23 20.07 -15.31
N ASP A 22 -14.59 20.91 -14.34
CA ASP A 22 -14.60 20.51 -12.94
C ASP A 22 -15.71 19.47 -12.80
N ALA A 23 -15.38 18.20 -13.11
CA ALA A 23 -16.21 17.08 -12.73
C ALA A 23 -16.17 17.01 -11.20
N LEU A 24 -17.13 17.68 -10.55
CA LEU A 24 -17.47 17.45 -9.16
C LEU A 24 -17.91 15.99 -9.04
N TYR A 25 -16.96 15.11 -8.77
CA TYR A 25 -17.21 13.74 -8.38
C TYR A 25 -17.94 13.80 -7.04
N THR A 26 -19.26 13.75 -7.06
CA THR A 26 -20.05 13.58 -5.85
C THR A 26 -19.73 12.18 -5.33
N LYS A 27 -18.92 12.10 -4.26
CA LYS A 27 -18.74 10.87 -3.49
C LYS A 27 -20.14 10.35 -3.16
N GLY A 28 -20.58 9.30 -3.85
CA GLY A 28 -21.80 8.59 -3.48
C GLY A 28 -21.71 8.16 -2.01
N PRO A 29 -22.85 7.95 -1.33
CA PRO A 29 -22.82 7.52 0.07
C PRO A 29 -21.97 6.24 0.19
N LEU A 30 -20.97 6.27 1.07
CA LEU A 30 -20.13 5.12 1.36
C LEU A 30 -21.00 4.01 1.94
N THR A 31 -21.35 3.01 1.14
CA THR A 31 -22.04 1.81 1.63
C THR A 31 -21.02 0.92 2.32
N LYS A 32 -21.15 0.75 3.65
CA LYS A 32 -20.32 -0.22 4.39
C LYS A 32 -20.54 -1.61 3.79
N ARG A 33 -19.48 -2.21 3.27
CA ARG A 33 -19.50 -3.59 2.78
C ARG A 33 -19.62 -4.53 3.97
N ALA A 34 -20.48 -5.55 3.85
CA ALA A 34 -20.61 -6.61 4.84
C ALA A 34 -19.27 -7.36 4.98
N GLN A 35 -18.91 -7.72 6.21
CA GLN A 35 -17.69 -8.46 6.53
C GLN A 35 -18.05 -9.92 6.85
N CYS A 36 -17.19 -10.86 6.47
CA CYS A 36 -17.36 -12.27 6.84
C CYS A 36 -16.99 -12.48 8.30
N ALA A 37 -17.98 -12.83 9.12
CA ALA A 37 -17.81 -12.93 10.57
C ALA A 37 -16.82 -14.05 10.98
N SER A 38 -16.80 -15.18 10.28
CA SER A 38 -15.85 -16.27 10.56
C SER A 38 -14.40 -15.86 10.26
N THR A 39 -14.17 -15.19 9.14
CA THR A 39 -12.83 -14.69 8.78
C THR A 39 -12.37 -13.60 9.75
N LEU A 40 -13.27 -12.70 10.19
CA LEU A 40 -12.95 -11.73 11.24
C LEU A 40 -12.59 -12.41 12.57
N SER A 41 -13.30 -13.48 12.96
CA SER A 41 -12.98 -14.21 14.18
C SER A 41 -11.59 -14.84 14.14
N ALA A 42 -11.16 -15.37 12.98
CA ALA A 42 -9.79 -15.86 12.80
C ALA A 42 -8.78 -14.70 12.89
N ALA A 43 -9.08 -13.56 12.25
CA ALA A 43 -8.24 -12.37 12.33
C ALA A 43 -8.07 -11.84 13.77
N GLU A 44 -9.14 -11.86 14.58
CA GLU A 44 -9.10 -11.49 16.00
C GLU A 44 -8.23 -12.44 16.82
N GLY A 45 -8.25 -13.75 16.52
CA GLY A 45 -7.35 -14.74 17.13
C GLY A 45 -5.88 -14.39 16.88
N VAL A 46 -5.52 -14.20 15.61
CA VAL A 46 -4.17 -13.82 15.19
C VAL A 46 -3.75 -12.48 15.80
N ALA A 47 -4.62 -11.46 15.77
CA ALA A 47 -4.31 -10.15 16.34
C ALA A 47 -4.12 -10.22 17.87
N THR A 48 -4.92 -11.04 18.56
CA THR A 48 -4.73 -11.32 20.00
C THR A 48 -3.37 -11.97 20.26
N ARG A 49 -2.95 -12.90 19.41
CA ARG A 49 -1.63 -13.53 19.52
C ARG A 49 -0.49 -12.54 19.27
N ILE A 50 -0.58 -11.72 18.22
CA ILE A 50 0.38 -10.66 17.92
C ILE A 50 0.52 -9.72 19.14
N GLN A 51 -0.60 -9.24 19.67
CA GLN A 51 -0.63 -8.29 20.79
C GLN A 51 -0.11 -8.88 22.10
N SER A 52 -0.41 -10.15 22.38
CA SER A 52 0.00 -10.80 23.63
C SER A 52 1.43 -11.34 23.62
N HIS A 53 1.99 -11.67 22.45
CA HIS A 53 3.27 -12.36 22.35
C HIS A 53 4.37 -11.57 21.64
N GLN A 54 4.03 -10.73 20.67
CA GLN A 54 5.01 -9.99 19.86
C GLN A 54 5.14 -8.52 20.28
N PHE A 55 4.09 -7.91 20.83
CA PHE A 55 4.13 -6.49 21.20
C PHE A 55 4.92 -6.23 22.48
N ASN A 56 5.95 -5.40 22.37
CA ASN A 56 6.72 -4.93 23.52
C ASN A 56 6.11 -3.64 24.06
N ILE A 57 5.37 -3.74 25.17
CA ILE A 57 4.71 -2.58 25.80
C ILE A 57 5.69 -1.48 26.26
N ILE A 58 6.96 -1.83 26.53
CA ILE A 58 7.96 -0.86 27.00
C ILE A 58 8.41 0.01 25.84
N THR A 59 8.77 -0.59 24.70
CA THR A 59 9.26 0.16 23.55
C THR A 59 8.14 0.65 22.62
N GLY A 60 7.00 -0.04 22.61
CA GLY A 60 5.89 0.17 21.68
C GLY A 60 6.11 -0.47 20.31
N GLU A 61 6.97 -1.48 20.22
CA GLU A 61 7.41 -2.10 18.96
C GLU A 61 7.02 -3.59 18.91
N TYR A 62 6.95 -4.15 17.70
CA TYR A 62 6.87 -5.60 17.47
C TYR A 62 8.21 -6.14 16.99
N SER A 63 8.84 -5.47 16.03
CA SER A 63 10.13 -5.87 15.45
C SER A 63 10.90 -4.66 14.95
N GLU A 64 10.53 -4.12 13.78
CA GLU A 64 11.26 -3.04 13.11
C GLU A 64 10.28 -2.06 12.46
N LEU A 65 10.72 -0.81 12.30
CA LEU A 65 9.84 0.34 12.05
C LEU A 65 8.82 0.13 10.92
N TRP A 66 9.25 -0.36 9.76
CA TRP A 66 8.37 -0.46 8.59
C TRP A 66 7.41 -1.66 8.65
N THR A 67 7.82 -2.78 9.25
CA THR A 67 6.93 -3.93 9.48
C THR A 67 5.97 -3.65 10.63
N ASP A 68 6.41 -2.89 11.63
CA ASP A 68 5.57 -2.40 12.72
C ASP A 68 4.51 -1.45 12.18
N ALA A 69 4.86 -0.54 11.28
CA ALA A 69 3.90 0.32 10.60
C ALA A 69 2.81 -0.49 9.88
N ASN A 70 3.19 -1.55 9.17
CA ASN A 70 2.22 -2.46 8.54
C ASN A 70 1.34 -3.18 9.56
N THR A 71 1.93 -3.72 10.64
CA THR A 71 1.19 -4.40 11.72
C THR A 71 0.18 -3.47 12.39
N LEU A 72 0.59 -2.23 12.69
CA LEU A 72 -0.30 -1.21 13.24
C LEU A 72 -1.45 -0.91 12.29
N GLU A 73 -1.16 -0.73 11.00
CA GLU A 73 -2.19 -0.52 9.98
C GLU A 73 -3.19 -1.69 9.93
N ASP A 74 -2.70 -2.93 9.98
CA ASP A 74 -3.53 -4.14 9.87
C ASP A 74 -4.44 -4.32 11.10
N ILE A 75 -3.95 -4.02 12.31
CA ILE A 75 -4.75 -4.09 13.53
C ILE A 75 -5.85 -3.01 13.55
N HIS A 76 -5.54 -1.79 13.12
CA HIS A 76 -6.57 -0.74 13.00
C HIS A 76 -7.58 -1.05 11.89
N ASN A 77 -7.15 -1.65 10.77
CA ASN A 77 -8.06 -2.16 9.75
C ASN A 77 -8.99 -3.24 10.31
N LEU A 78 -8.48 -4.19 11.11
CA LEU A 78 -9.29 -5.19 11.79
C LEU A 78 -10.31 -4.54 12.72
N MET A 79 -9.89 -3.63 13.59
CA MET A 79 -10.79 -2.95 14.54
C MET A 79 -11.92 -2.20 13.82
N LEU A 80 -11.61 -1.50 12.71
CA LEU A 80 -12.61 -0.86 11.86
C LEU A 80 -13.57 -1.86 11.18
N ALA A 81 -13.05 -2.99 10.70
CA ALA A 81 -13.83 -4.02 10.03
C ALA A 81 -14.80 -4.71 11.00
N ALA A 82 -14.29 -5.14 12.16
CA ALA A 82 -15.04 -5.83 13.20
C ALA A 82 -15.93 -4.89 14.02
N GLY A 83 -15.64 -3.58 14.04
CA GLY A 83 -16.35 -2.62 14.89
C GLY A 83 -16.01 -2.78 16.37
N THR A 84 -14.76 -3.14 16.67
CA THR A 84 -14.25 -3.39 18.02
C THR A 84 -13.27 -2.32 18.45
N THR A 85 -13.10 -2.12 19.76
CA THR A 85 -12.11 -1.22 20.37
C THR A 85 -11.11 -1.99 21.24
N THR A 86 -10.83 -3.25 20.90
CA THR A 86 -10.05 -4.17 21.75
C THR A 86 -8.64 -3.64 22.04
N TRP A 87 -8.01 -3.00 21.07
CA TRP A 87 -6.67 -2.41 21.17
C TRP A 87 -6.68 -0.91 20.92
N ASP A 88 -7.70 -0.23 21.44
CA ASP A 88 -7.92 1.22 21.24
C ASP A 88 -6.68 2.06 21.62
N SER A 89 -5.99 1.68 22.69
CA SER A 89 -4.79 2.37 23.16
C SER A 89 -3.56 2.19 22.26
N LEU A 90 -3.59 1.28 21.27
CA LEU A 90 -2.44 1.00 20.40
C LEU A 90 -1.99 2.23 19.60
N ALA A 91 -2.93 3.10 19.23
CA ALA A 91 -2.64 4.37 18.57
C ALA A 91 -1.71 5.28 19.41
N ASP A 92 -1.80 5.19 20.75
CA ASP A 92 -1.01 5.99 21.68
C ASP A 92 0.18 5.21 22.27
N GLU A 93 0.06 3.89 22.39
CA GLU A 93 1.06 3.01 22.99
C GLU A 93 2.13 2.53 22.01
N SER A 94 1.86 2.51 20.71
CA SER A 94 2.86 2.14 19.70
C SER A 94 3.99 3.16 19.61
N TYR A 95 5.19 2.73 19.21
CA TYR A 95 6.36 3.60 19.04
C TYR A 95 6.05 4.75 18.08
N ILE A 96 5.50 4.43 16.91
CA ILE A 96 5.06 5.42 15.90
C ILE A 96 4.04 6.40 16.49
N GLY A 97 3.06 5.88 17.26
CA GLY A 97 2.05 6.70 17.91
C GLY A 97 2.60 7.65 18.97
N ARG A 98 3.51 7.17 19.82
CA ARG A 98 4.22 7.98 20.82
C ARG A 98 5.01 9.10 20.16
N ILE A 99 5.74 8.82 19.08
CA ILE A 99 6.48 9.84 18.33
C ILE A 99 5.53 10.90 17.75
N ALA A 100 4.45 10.48 17.10
CA ALA A 100 3.48 11.40 16.50
C ALA A 100 2.83 12.32 17.54
N ASN A 101 2.41 11.78 18.67
CA ASN A 101 1.74 12.53 19.74
C ASN A 101 2.68 13.47 20.49
N GLN A 102 3.94 13.08 20.71
CA GLN A 102 4.88 13.90 21.47
C GLN A 102 5.45 15.05 20.63
N GLY A 103 5.76 14.80 19.35
CA GLY A 103 6.35 15.81 18.47
C GLY A 103 7.72 16.33 18.91
N ILE A 104 8.45 15.56 19.75
CA ILE A 104 9.75 15.97 20.31
C ILE A 104 10.90 15.58 19.39
N ILE A 105 10.88 14.36 18.84
CA ILE A 105 11.94 13.85 17.97
C ILE A 105 11.56 14.09 16.51
N PRO A 106 12.40 14.77 15.71
CA PRO A 106 12.11 14.97 14.30
C PRO A 106 12.02 13.65 13.54
N TRP A 107 11.02 13.52 12.65
CA TRP A 107 10.84 12.33 11.81
C TRP A 107 12.09 11.98 10.98
N SER A 108 12.86 12.98 10.54
CA SER A 108 14.12 12.74 9.83
C SER A 108 15.17 11.96 10.64
N VAL A 109 15.12 12.04 11.98
CA VAL A 109 15.98 11.26 12.89
C VAL A 109 15.45 9.84 13.03
N ILE A 110 14.13 9.69 13.23
CA ILE A 110 13.47 8.39 13.39
C ILE A 110 13.64 7.52 12.16
N LEU A 111 13.47 8.11 10.97
CA LEU A 111 13.49 7.40 9.70
C LEU A 111 14.90 7.01 9.24
N GLY A 112 15.96 7.60 9.80
CA GLY A 112 17.35 7.29 9.44
C GLY A 112 17.72 7.55 7.97
N GLY A 113 16.82 8.14 7.16
CA GLY A 113 16.98 8.28 5.72
C GLY A 113 16.53 7.06 4.89
N SER A 114 15.72 6.16 5.44
CA SER A 114 15.02 5.09 4.68
C SER A 114 13.67 5.60 4.17
N TYR A 115 13.54 5.77 2.84
CA TYR A 115 12.40 6.47 2.24
C TYR A 115 11.24 5.55 1.82
N ASP A 116 11.45 4.24 1.73
CA ASP A 116 10.38 3.25 1.77
C ASP A 116 9.77 3.12 3.17
N ASP A 117 10.59 2.92 4.21
CA ASP A 117 10.15 2.86 5.62
C ASP A 117 9.28 4.07 5.97
N ALA A 118 9.73 5.27 5.58
CA ALA A 118 9.00 6.51 5.73
C ALA A 118 7.57 6.45 5.20
N GLN A 119 7.38 5.83 4.04
CA GLN A 119 6.08 5.77 3.40
C GLN A 119 5.17 4.71 4.00
N TRP A 120 5.72 3.62 4.55
CA TRP A 120 4.95 2.70 5.38
C TRP A 120 4.43 3.38 6.65
N VAL A 121 5.26 4.21 7.29
CA VAL A 121 4.84 5.03 8.44
C VAL A 121 3.73 6.01 8.05
N ILE A 122 3.79 6.66 6.88
CA ILE A 122 2.69 7.50 6.37
C ILE A 122 1.36 6.71 6.34
N LEU A 123 1.37 5.49 5.78
CA LEU A 123 0.17 4.66 5.66
C LEU A 123 -0.39 4.27 7.04
N ALA A 124 0.48 3.90 7.98
CA ALA A 124 0.10 3.59 9.36
C ALA A 124 -0.53 4.80 10.07
N LEU A 125 0.10 5.98 9.97
CA LEU A 125 -0.38 7.23 10.57
C LEU A 125 -1.75 7.63 10.00
N TRP A 126 -1.94 7.51 8.69
CA TRP A 126 -3.23 7.75 8.06
C TRP A 126 -4.29 6.75 8.50
N LYS A 127 -3.94 5.49 8.71
CA LYS A 127 -4.88 4.50 9.22
C LYS A 127 -5.28 4.75 10.66
N ILE A 128 -4.33 5.16 11.52
CA ILE A 128 -4.62 5.60 12.88
C ILE A 128 -5.56 6.82 12.86
N ALA A 129 -5.31 7.79 11.98
CA ALA A 129 -6.20 8.94 11.80
C ALA A 129 -7.61 8.52 11.34
N ASP A 130 -7.73 7.59 10.40
CA ASP A 130 -9.03 7.06 9.94
C ASP A 130 -9.79 6.39 11.09
N TYR A 131 -9.10 5.58 11.91
CA TYR A 131 -9.67 4.93 13.09
C TYR A 131 -10.15 5.97 14.10
N ARG A 132 -9.30 6.91 14.49
CA ARG A 132 -9.65 7.98 15.43
C ARG A 132 -10.82 8.83 14.94
N SER A 133 -10.83 9.18 13.66
CA SER A 133 -11.93 9.93 13.05
C SER A 133 -13.27 9.19 13.19
N ALA A 134 -13.27 7.88 12.93
CA ALA A 134 -14.46 7.03 13.07
C ALA A 134 -14.98 6.94 14.51
N HIS A 135 -14.14 7.25 15.50
CA HIS A 135 -14.44 7.23 16.93
C HIS A 135 -14.60 8.64 17.54
N GLY A 136 -14.55 9.70 16.72
CA GLY A 136 -14.71 11.08 17.17
C GLY A 136 -13.50 11.64 17.94
N GLU A 137 -12.32 11.07 17.71
CA GLU A 137 -11.06 11.45 18.34
C GLU A 137 -10.21 12.38 17.46
N SER A 138 -9.18 12.99 18.06
CA SER A 138 -8.28 13.92 17.38
C SER A 138 -7.29 13.22 16.45
N THR A 139 -7.27 13.62 15.18
CA THR A 139 -6.42 13.07 14.11
C THR A 139 -5.13 13.87 13.88
N SER A 140 -5.07 15.11 14.38
CA SER A 140 -4.14 16.13 13.89
C SER A 140 -2.66 15.77 14.05
N ALA A 141 -2.28 15.07 15.13
CA ALA A 141 -0.91 14.63 15.35
C ALA A 141 -0.43 13.64 14.27
N PHE A 142 -1.31 12.72 13.87
CA PHE A 142 -1.00 11.68 12.89
C PHE A 142 -1.02 12.23 11.46
N GLU A 143 -2.00 13.06 11.13
CA GLU A 143 -2.09 13.71 9.81
C GLU A 143 -0.92 14.67 9.57
N SER A 144 -0.55 15.47 10.57
CA SER A 144 0.60 16.40 10.47
C SER A 144 1.93 15.65 10.38
N SER A 145 2.07 14.55 11.11
CA SER A 145 3.23 13.67 11.01
C SER A 145 3.35 13.05 9.63
N ALA A 146 2.26 12.53 9.07
CA ALA A 146 2.23 11.95 7.73
C ALA A 146 2.61 12.99 6.66
N ALA A 147 2.09 14.21 6.75
CA ALA A 147 2.47 15.31 5.85
C ALA A 147 3.97 15.66 5.95
N THR A 148 4.50 15.76 7.17
CA THR A 148 5.92 16.02 7.41
C THR A 148 6.81 14.94 6.80
N ILE A 149 6.44 13.67 6.95
CA ILE A 149 7.19 12.55 6.39
C ILE A 149 7.10 12.54 4.87
N TYR A 150 5.92 12.85 4.30
CA TYR A 150 5.74 12.93 2.86
C TYR A 150 6.66 13.99 2.23
N ASP A 151 6.80 15.15 2.85
CA ASP A 151 7.71 16.20 2.37
C ASP A 151 9.17 15.70 2.32
N LEU A 152 9.62 15.00 3.37
CA LEU A 152 10.97 14.41 3.41
C LEU A 152 11.22 13.42 2.26
N VAL A 153 10.22 12.61 1.91
CA VAL A 153 10.27 11.64 0.80
C VAL A 153 10.23 12.37 -0.55
N SER A 154 9.34 13.36 -0.69
CA SER A 154 9.15 14.11 -1.93
C SER A 154 10.42 14.87 -2.34
N GLU A 155 11.21 15.35 -1.37
CA GLU A 155 12.53 15.95 -1.60
C GLU A 155 13.57 15.01 -2.24
N GLN A 156 13.32 13.69 -2.22
CA GLN A 156 14.25 12.69 -2.74
C GLN A 156 13.98 12.32 -4.19
N TRP A 157 12.97 12.91 -4.80
CA TRP A 157 12.82 12.86 -6.24
C TRP A 157 13.92 13.68 -6.92
N ASP A 158 14.62 13.10 -7.89
CA ASP A 158 15.51 13.85 -8.79
C ASP A 158 15.44 13.33 -10.25
N THR A 159 16.29 13.87 -11.12
CA THR A 159 16.33 13.53 -12.55
C THR A 159 17.25 12.36 -12.90
N THR A 160 17.95 11.76 -11.94
CA THR A 160 18.80 10.58 -12.17
C THR A 160 17.92 9.43 -12.67
N CYS A 161 18.34 8.74 -13.74
CA CYS A 161 17.51 7.75 -14.44
C CYS A 161 16.13 8.28 -14.89
N GLY A 162 16.08 9.56 -15.28
CA GLY A 162 14.87 10.20 -15.82
C GLY A 162 13.81 10.54 -14.79
N GLY A 163 14.04 10.31 -13.50
CA GLY A 163 13.05 10.51 -12.45
C GLY A 163 13.19 9.52 -11.30
N GLY A 164 12.20 9.50 -10.42
CA GLY A 164 12.09 8.56 -9.31
C GLY A 164 12.72 9.05 -8.02
N VAL A 165 12.17 8.54 -6.92
CA VAL A 165 12.60 8.74 -5.54
C VAL A 165 13.72 7.74 -5.23
N TRP A 166 14.77 8.23 -4.55
CA TRP A 166 15.84 7.38 -4.02
C TRP A 166 15.33 6.49 -2.88
N TRP A 167 15.80 5.25 -2.82
CA TRP A 167 15.45 4.32 -1.73
C TRP A 167 15.89 4.84 -0.37
N SER A 168 17.09 5.42 -0.30
CA SER A 168 17.63 5.97 0.94
C SER A 168 18.48 7.23 0.71
N LYS A 169 18.82 7.91 1.82
CA LYS A 169 19.67 9.10 1.84
C LYS A 169 21.04 8.89 1.20
N ALA A 170 21.51 7.63 1.16
CA ALA A 170 22.76 7.28 0.51
C ALA A 170 22.73 7.47 -1.01
N LYS A 171 21.54 7.55 -1.62
CA LYS A 171 21.33 7.74 -3.06
C LYS A 171 22.10 6.72 -3.92
N THR A 172 22.11 5.47 -3.49
CA THR A 172 22.79 4.35 -4.18
C THR A 172 21.84 3.46 -4.97
N TYR A 173 20.52 3.60 -4.79
CA TYR A 173 19.55 2.70 -5.40
C TYR A 173 18.19 3.37 -5.60
N LYS A 174 17.57 3.14 -6.77
CA LYS A 174 16.16 3.44 -7.05
C LYS A 174 15.45 2.12 -7.30
N ASN A 175 14.58 1.76 -6.38
CA ASN A 175 13.85 0.50 -6.41
C ASN A 175 12.35 0.73 -6.68
N SER A 176 11.67 -0.37 -7.01
CA SER A 176 10.25 -0.40 -7.28
C SER A 176 9.45 0.01 -6.05
N ILE A 177 9.74 -0.55 -4.87
CA ILE A 177 8.89 -0.34 -3.70
C ILE A 177 8.80 1.13 -3.28
N THR A 178 9.93 1.85 -3.20
CA THR A 178 9.92 3.26 -2.80
C THR A 178 9.09 4.11 -3.76
N ASN A 179 9.15 3.79 -5.06
CA ASN A 179 8.45 4.55 -6.09
C ASN A 179 6.97 4.13 -6.24
N HIS A 180 6.63 2.86 -6.00
CA HIS A 180 5.25 2.39 -5.93
C HIS A 180 4.53 2.99 -4.71
N LEU A 181 5.20 3.04 -3.56
CA LEU A 181 4.72 3.75 -2.38
C LEU A 181 4.56 5.24 -2.65
N TYR A 182 5.48 5.86 -3.40
CA TYR A 182 5.40 7.29 -3.67
C TYR A 182 4.24 7.61 -4.61
N LEU A 183 3.96 6.75 -5.59
CA LEU A 183 2.73 6.84 -6.37
C LEU A 183 1.49 6.74 -5.46
N TYR A 184 1.46 5.73 -4.58
CA TYR A 184 0.29 5.47 -3.75
C TYR A 184 0.04 6.55 -2.71
N THR A 185 1.06 6.97 -1.97
CA THR A 185 0.98 8.06 -0.99
C THR A 185 0.68 9.39 -1.67
N SER A 186 1.24 9.65 -2.86
CA SER A 186 0.88 10.84 -3.63
C SER A 186 -0.60 10.83 -4.04
N ALA A 187 -1.09 9.73 -4.62
CA ALA A 187 -2.49 9.64 -5.06
C ALA A 187 -3.47 9.71 -3.87
N GLN A 188 -3.19 8.98 -2.79
CA GLN A 188 -4.02 9.00 -1.57
C GLN A 188 -3.96 10.35 -0.86
N GLY A 189 -2.81 11.00 -0.83
CA GLY A 189 -2.66 12.33 -0.25
C GLY A 189 -3.55 13.37 -0.96
N TYR A 190 -3.67 13.29 -2.29
CA TYR A 190 -4.64 14.10 -3.02
C TYR A 190 -6.08 13.74 -2.66
N LEU A 191 -6.43 12.45 -2.61
CA LEU A 191 -7.79 12.02 -2.25
C LEU A 191 -8.20 12.43 -0.83
N ARG A 192 -7.23 12.59 0.07
CA ARG A 192 -7.43 13.03 1.46
C ARG A 192 -7.55 14.55 1.59
N THR A 193 -6.75 15.31 0.85
CA THR A 193 -6.56 16.76 1.11
C THR A 193 -7.07 17.67 -0.02
N GLY A 194 -7.19 17.16 -1.24
CA GLY A 194 -7.45 17.95 -2.45
C GLY A 194 -6.25 18.78 -2.92
N ASP A 195 -5.07 18.64 -2.32
CA ASP A 195 -3.87 19.41 -2.69
C ASP A 195 -3.29 18.92 -4.03
N ALA A 196 -3.29 19.82 -5.02
CA ALA A 196 -2.83 19.54 -6.38
C ALA A 196 -1.35 19.10 -6.46
N THR A 197 -0.52 19.41 -5.47
CA THR A 197 0.89 18.99 -5.41
C THR A 197 1.00 17.47 -5.33
N TYR A 198 0.16 16.84 -4.50
CA TYR A 198 0.07 15.38 -4.39
C TYR A 198 -0.35 14.75 -5.72
N LEU A 199 -1.36 15.32 -6.40
CA LEU A 199 -1.80 14.81 -7.70
C LEU A 199 -0.69 14.92 -8.77
N ALA A 200 -0.01 16.07 -8.83
CA ALA A 200 1.09 16.28 -9.76
C ALA A 200 2.23 15.28 -9.52
N ASN A 201 2.57 15.00 -8.26
CA ASN A 201 3.58 14.00 -7.90
C ASN A 201 3.13 12.58 -8.29
N ALA A 202 1.86 12.23 -8.07
CA ALA A 202 1.33 10.92 -8.46
C ALA A 202 1.41 10.72 -10.00
N GLN A 203 0.97 11.71 -10.77
CA GLN A 203 1.03 11.69 -12.24
C GLN A 203 2.47 11.63 -12.76
N LYS A 204 3.38 12.42 -12.18
CA LYS A 204 4.81 12.39 -12.51
C LYS A 204 5.43 11.02 -12.22
N THR A 205 5.11 10.43 -11.07
CA THR A 205 5.61 9.11 -10.66
C THR A 205 5.12 8.02 -11.60
N TRP A 206 3.84 8.01 -11.94
CA TRP A 206 3.31 7.04 -12.90
C TRP A 206 3.92 7.20 -14.30
N THR A 207 4.12 8.44 -14.75
CA THR A 207 4.79 8.72 -16.02
C THR A 207 6.21 8.16 -16.05
N TRP A 208 6.97 8.33 -14.96
CA TRP A 208 8.31 7.77 -14.84
C TRP A 208 8.30 6.24 -14.74
N LEU A 209 7.41 5.64 -13.95
CA LEU A 209 7.31 4.18 -13.82
C LEU A 209 7.09 3.51 -15.18
N GLN A 210 6.24 4.08 -16.03
CA GLN A 210 5.99 3.58 -17.40
C GLN A 210 7.25 3.60 -18.28
N SER A 211 8.15 4.57 -18.10
CA SER A 211 9.37 4.69 -18.92
C SER A 211 10.62 4.09 -18.28
N SER A 212 10.57 3.75 -16.99
CA SER A 212 11.70 3.22 -16.21
C SER A 212 12.21 1.86 -16.67
N GLY A 213 11.35 1.05 -17.32
CA GLY A 213 11.64 -0.34 -17.67
C GLY A 213 11.52 -1.34 -16.51
N LEU A 214 11.16 -0.91 -15.29
CA LEU A 214 11.04 -1.78 -14.10
C LEU A 214 10.03 -2.92 -14.26
N ARG A 215 8.98 -2.72 -15.07
CA ARG A 215 8.01 -3.77 -15.41
C ARG A 215 8.55 -4.63 -16.55
N ASN A 216 8.69 -5.92 -16.31
CA ASN A 216 9.15 -6.88 -17.31
C ASN A 216 8.04 -7.32 -18.28
N SER A 217 8.42 -8.14 -19.26
CA SER A 217 7.51 -8.68 -20.29
C SER A 217 6.41 -9.59 -19.76
N GLN A 218 6.51 -10.07 -18.52
CA GLN A 218 5.48 -10.85 -17.85
C GLN A 218 4.51 -9.97 -17.04
N ASN A 219 4.58 -8.65 -17.19
CA ASN A 219 3.82 -7.65 -16.43
C ASN A 219 4.14 -7.57 -14.93
N LEU A 220 5.22 -8.20 -14.48
CA LEU A 220 5.71 -8.13 -13.10
C LEU A 220 6.78 -7.03 -12.96
N TRP A 221 6.85 -6.41 -11.80
CA TRP A 221 7.84 -5.38 -11.47
C TRP A 221 9.04 -5.99 -10.76
N ASN A 222 10.22 -5.87 -11.37
CA ASN A 222 11.50 -6.28 -10.77
C ASN A 222 11.91 -5.32 -9.65
N ASP A 223 12.90 -5.70 -8.87
CA ASP A 223 13.27 -4.98 -7.64
C ASP A 223 13.69 -3.52 -7.89
N GLY A 224 14.45 -3.22 -8.94
CA GLY A 224 14.95 -1.87 -9.15
C GLY A 224 15.77 -1.66 -10.41
N LEU A 225 16.47 -0.52 -10.44
CA LEU A 225 17.34 -0.15 -11.54
C LEU A 225 18.80 -0.44 -11.22
N ASP A 226 19.56 -0.86 -12.23
CA ASP A 226 21.01 -0.73 -12.21
C ASP A 226 21.38 0.75 -12.34
N MET A 227 22.06 1.31 -11.33
CA MET A 227 22.32 2.75 -11.28
C MET A 227 23.42 3.23 -12.23
N THR A 228 24.13 2.33 -12.90
CA THR A 228 25.13 2.68 -13.93
C THR A 228 24.48 2.84 -15.28
N THR A 229 23.51 1.97 -15.59
CA THR A 229 22.85 1.88 -16.90
C THR A 229 21.46 2.48 -16.92
N CYS A 230 20.85 2.71 -15.75
CA CYS A 230 19.46 3.11 -15.59
C CYS A 230 18.47 2.16 -16.26
N THR A 231 18.82 0.87 -16.35
CA THR A 231 17.94 -0.18 -16.86
C THR A 231 17.49 -1.11 -15.74
N ASN A 232 16.38 -1.80 -15.97
CA ASN A 232 15.88 -2.84 -15.07
C ASN A 232 16.98 -3.84 -14.70
N ASN A 233 17.17 -4.07 -13.40
CA ASN A 233 18.21 -4.96 -12.88
C ASN A 233 17.88 -6.45 -13.02
N GLY A 234 16.67 -6.80 -13.45
CA GLY A 234 16.21 -8.18 -13.63
C GLY A 234 16.09 -8.98 -12.34
N GLN A 235 16.18 -8.35 -11.16
CA GLN A 235 16.14 -9.02 -9.86
C GLN A 235 14.72 -9.46 -9.49
N THR A 236 14.59 -10.16 -8.36
CA THR A 236 13.35 -10.80 -7.90
C THR A 236 12.12 -9.89 -8.00
N THR A 237 11.04 -10.45 -8.56
CA THR A 237 9.71 -9.84 -8.57
C THR A 237 8.98 -10.20 -7.28
N TRP A 238 9.28 -9.50 -6.19
CA TRP A 238 8.65 -9.71 -4.87
C TRP A 238 7.14 -9.39 -4.91
N THR A 239 6.31 -10.14 -4.18
CA THR A 239 4.85 -9.96 -4.27
C THR A 239 4.41 -8.56 -3.84
N TYR A 240 4.96 -7.99 -2.77
CA TYR A 240 4.58 -6.66 -2.29
C TYR A 240 4.69 -5.53 -3.34
N ASN A 241 5.72 -5.57 -4.20
CA ASN A 241 5.90 -4.62 -5.29
C ASN A 241 4.69 -4.62 -6.21
N GLN A 242 4.11 -5.80 -6.45
CA GLN A 242 3.00 -6.01 -7.37
C GLN A 242 1.66 -5.54 -6.79
N GLY A 243 1.48 -5.67 -5.48
CA GLY A 243 0.29 -5.20 -4.77
C GLY A 243 0.28 -3.68 -4.64
N VAL A 244 1.38 -3.09 -4.19
CA VAL A 244 1.47 -1.64 -3.90
C VAL A 244 1.27 -0.80 -5.17
N ILE A 245 1.84 -1.21 -6.30
CA ILE A 245 1.61 -0.51 -7.58
C ILE A 245 0.13 -0.56 -7.99
N ALA A 246 -0.55 -1.69 -7.74
CA ALA A 246 -1.97 -1.83 -8.07
C ALA A 246 -2.85 -0.87 -7.26
N SER A 247 -2.62 -0.75 -5.94
CA SER A 247 -3.35 0.24 -5.13
C SER A 247 -3.00 1.67 -5.50
N GLY A 248 -1.74 1.95 -5.86
CA GLY A 248 -1.28 3.24 -6.40
C GLY A 248 -2.05 3.65 -7.65
N LEU A 249 -2.15 2.74 -8.62
CA LEU A 249 -2.89 2.95 -9.85
C LEU A 249 -4.40 3.06 -9.62
N GLY A 250 -4.97 2.27 -8.70
CA GLY A 250 -6.37 2.38 -8.30
C GLY A 250 -6.70 3.76 -7.71
N ALA A 251 -5.88 4.23 -6.77
CA ALA A 251 -6.04 5.57 -6.17
C ALA A 251 -5.87 6.68 -7.21
N LEU A 252 -4.86 6.57 -8.09
CA LEU A 252 -4.66 7.56 -9.15
C LEU A 252 -5.81 7.56 -10.17
N SER A 253 -6.40 6.39 -10.48
CA SER A 253 -7.59 6.28 -11.33
C SER A 253 -8.77 7.05 -10.77
N VAL A 254 -9.02 6.93 -9.47
CA VAL A 254 -10.07 7.72 -8.79
C VAL A 254 -9.73 9.21 -8.83
N ALA A 255 -8.47 9.57 -8.59
CA ALA A 255 -8.03 10.96 -8.54
C ALA A 255 -8.13 11.68 -9.90
N THR A 256 -7.95 10.97 -11.02
CA THR A 256 -7.93 11.58 -12.37
C THR A 256 -9.17 11.27 -13.20
N GLY A 257 -9.95 10.24 -12.84
CA GLY A 257 -11.00 9.66 -13.67
C GLY A 257 -10.48 8.79 -14.82
N ASP A 258 -9.17 8.50 -14.89
CA ASP A 258 -8.58 7.69 -15.95
C ASP A 258 -8.73 6.18 -15.66
N ALA A 259 -9.66 5.54 -16.36
CA ALA A 259 -9.92 4.11 -16.23
C ALA A 259 -8.80 3.21 -16.81
N THR A 260 -7.91 3.74 -17.65
CA THR A 260 -6.80 2.94 -18.21
C THR A 260 -5.81 2.50 -17.13
N LEU A 261 -5.71 3.25 -16.04
CA LEU A 261 -4.90 2.93 -14.87
C LEU A 261 -5.37 1.64 -14.18
N GLN A 262 -6.68 1.38 -14.15
CA GLN A 262 -7.23 0.11 -13.64
C GLN A 262 -6.77 -1.06 -14.51
N THR A 263 -6.78 -0.89 -15.84
CA THR A 263 -6.26 -1.92 -16.76
C THR A 263 -4.79 -2.22 -16.47
N GLN A 264 -3.98 -1.20 -16.18
CA GLN A 264 -2.55 -1.38 -15.84
C GLN A 264 -2.34 -2.10 -14.51
N ALA A 265 -3.16 -1.79 -13.50
CA ALA A 265 -3.17 -2.47 -12.21
C ALA A 265 -3.51 -3.96 -12.38
N GLU A 266 -4.59 -4.27 -13.10
CA GLU A 266 -5.06 -5.63 -13.29
C GLU A 266 -4.09 -6.51 -14.08
N LEU A 267 -3.39 -5.96 -15.07
CA LEU A 267 -2.31 -6.69 -15.75
C LEU A 267 -1.22 -7.18 -14.76
N THR A 268 -0.92 -6.42 -13.70
CA THR A 268 0.06 -6.79 -12.68
C THR A 268 -0.51 -7.79 -11.67
N LEU A 269 -1.76 -7.57 -11.24
CA LEU A 269 -2.46 -8.49 -10.32
C LEU A 269 -2.65 -9.87 -10.95
N ASP A 270 -3.11 -9.92 -12.21
CA ASP A 270 -3.30 -11.16 -12.97
C ASP A 270 -1.97 -11.90 -13.16
N ALA A 271 -0.88 -11.17 -13.45
CA ALA A 271 0.45 -11.74 -13.55
C ALA A 271 0.93 -12.33 -12.22
N THR A 272 0.66 -11.65 -11.10
CA THR A 272 1.02 -12.15 -9.76
C THR A 272 0.30 -13.46 -9.47
N ILE A 273 -1.03 -13.50 -9.67
CA ILE A 273 -1.85 -14.70 -9.44
C ILE A 273 -1.36 -15.87 -10.30
N SER A 274 -0.98 -15.60 -11.55
CA SER A 274 -0.52 -16.61 -12.49
C SER A 274 0.91 -17.13 -12.23
N LEU A 275 1.81 -16.27 -11.75
CA LEU A 275 3.26 -16.56 -11.77
C LEU A 275 3.93 -16.61 -10.39
N LEU A 276 3.34 -15.98 -9.36
CA LEU A 276 3.90 -15.89 -8.01
C LEU A 276 3.04 -16.67 -6.99
N THR A 277 2.44 -17.76 -7.45
CA THR A 277 1.60 -18.64 -6.64
C THR A 277 2.04 -20.10 -6.77
N GLN A 278 1.72 -20.88 -5.74
CA GLN A 278 1.75 -22.33 -5.76
C GLN A 278 0.42 -22.82 -5.20
N ASN A 279 -0.29 -23.69 -5.93
CA ASN A 279 -1.64 -24.14 -5.58
C ASN A 279 -2.65 -23.00 -5.37
N ASP A 280 -2.59 -21.95 -6.21
CA ASP A 280 -3.41 -20.73 -6.09
C ASP A 280 -3.13 -19.89 -4.83
N ILE A 281 -2.04 -20.18 -4.11
CA ILE A 281 -1.63 -19.46 -2.90
C ILE A 281 -0.35 -18.67 -3.18
N LEU A 282 -0.31 -17.41 -2.74
CA LEU A 282 0.89 -16.57 -2.86
C LEU A 282 2.11 -17.27 -2.25
N LYS A 283 3.23 -17.19 -2.97
CA LYS A 283 4.49 -17.80 -2.55
C LYS A 283 5.65 -16.88 -2.90
N GLU A 284 6.47 -16.56 -1.90
CA GLU A 284 7.76 -15.92 -2.17
C GLU A 284 8.77 -16.92 -2.71
N SER A 285 9.67 -16.46 -3.57
CA SER A 285 10.72 -17.32 -4.16
C SER A 285 11.64 -17.98 -3.11
N CYS A 286 11.69 -17.42 -1.89
CA CYS A 286 12.44 -17.94 -0.75
C CYS A 286 11.62 -18.81 0.20
N ASP A 287 10.30 -18.96 0.01
CA ASP A 287 9.43 -19.74 0.91
C ASP A 287 9.63 -21.26 0.68
N ASP A 288 10.11 -21.98 1.69
CA ASP A 288 10.13 -23.45 1.71
C ASP A 288 9.42 -24.00 2.95
N VAL A 289 8.52 -24.96 2.74
CA VAL A 289 7.84 -25.66 3.86
C VAL A 289 8.73 -26.71 4.51
N VAL A 290 9.78 -27.18 3.83
CA VAL A 290 10.64 -28.27 4.28
C VAL A 290 11.74 -27.75 5.21
N SER A 291 11.96 -28.45 6.33
CA SER A 291 13.07 -28.14 7.24
C SER A 291 14.43 -28.17 6.52
N GLY A 292 15.21 -27.09 6.66
CA GLY A 292 16.50 -26.91 5.97
C GLY A 292 16.38 -26.45 4.50
N GLY A 293 15.17 -26.16 4.02
CA GLY A 293 14.91 -25.53 2.73
C GLY A 293 15.28 -24.04 2.68
N SER A 294 14.99 -23.38 1.57
CA SER A 294 15.20 -21.92 1.46
C SER A 294 14.38 -21.18 2.50
N THR A 295 14.93 -20.09 3.04
CA THR A 295 14.25 -19.31 4.08
C THR A 295 14.20 -17.85 3.68
N CYS A 296 13.01 -17.27 3.72
CA CYS A 296 12.81 -15.84 3.61
C CYS A 296 13.37 -15.11 4.83
N ASN A 297 14.04 -13.98 4.60
CA ASN A 297 14.45 -13.09 5.70
C ASN A 297 13.21 -12.43 6.35
N ALA A 298 13.42 -11.67 7.43
CA ALA A 298 12.32 -11.02 8.16
C ALA A 298 11.43 -10.15 7.24
N ASP A 299 12.03 -9.33 6.37
CA ASP A 299 11.29 -8.49 5.41
C ASP A 299 10.39 -9.32 4.48
N GLN A 300 10.94 -10.36 3.89
CA GLN A 300 10.24 -11.16 2.88
C GLN A 300 9.02 -11.90 3.44
N GLN A 301 9.01 -12.16 4.75
CA GLN A 301 7.92 -12.88 5.42
C GLN A 301 6.60 -12.08 5.47
N ILE A 302 6.63 -10.74 5.35
CA ILE A 302 5.41 -9.90 5.36
C ILE A 302 4.81 -9.64 3.96
N PHE A 303 5.58 -9.84 2.89
CA PHE A 303 5.27 -9.34 1.55
C PHE A 303 3.93 -9.81 1.00
N LYS A 304 3.53 -11.05 1.28
CA LYS A 304 2.27 -11.62 0.76
C LYS A 304 1.04 -10.97 1.38
N GLY A 305 1.09 -10.68 2.68
CA GLY A 305 0.04 -9.93 3.36
C GLY A 305 -0.05 -8.49 2.88
N VAL A 306 1.10 -7.87 2.58
CA VAL A 306 1.11 -6.56 1.91
C VAL A 306 0.41 -6.65 0.56
N TRP A 307 0.65 -7.70 -0.23
CA TRP A 307 -0.07 -7.88 -1.49
C TRP A 307 -1.60 -8.00 -1.28
N THR A 308 -2.08 -8.80 -0.33
CA THR A 308 -3.52 -8.98 -0.09
C THR A 308 -4.17 -7.69 0.41
N LYS A 309 -3.52 -6.97 1.33
CA LYS A 309 -3.96 -5.65 1.80
C LYS A 309 -4.06 -4.64 0.65
N HIS A 310 -3.05 -4.59 -0.21
CA HIS A 310 -3.07 -3.64 -1.32
C HIS A 310 -4.03 -4.04 -2.44
N LEU A 311 -4.33 -5.34 -2.62
CA LEU A 311 -5.47 -5.77 -3.43
C LEU A 311 -6.80 -5.28 -2.82
N GLN A 312 -7.00 -5.39 -1.51
CA GLN A 312 -8.17 -4.80 -0.85
C GLN A 312 -8.27 -3.29 -1.14
N TYR A 313 -7.17 -2.54 -1.02
CA TYR A 313 -7.15 -1.10 -1.30
C TYR A 313 -7.43 -0.76 -2.76
N TYR A 314 -6.95 -1.59 -3.70
CA TYR A 314 -7.32 -1.46 -5.11
C TYR A 314 -8.84 -1.66 -5.30
N LEU A 315 -9.42 -2.71 -4.71
CA LEU A 315 -10.85 -3.00 -4.79
C LEU A 315 -11.72 -1.92 -4.13
N ASP A 316 -11.23 -1.31 -3.04
CA ASP A 316 -11.87 -0.18 -2.37
C ASP A 316 -11.93 1.05 -3.28
N ASN A 317 -10.84 1.37 -3.97
CA ASN A 317 -10.78 2.52 -4.87
C ASN A 317 -11.63 2.30 -6.13
N VAL A 318 -11.53 1.13 -6.76
CA VAL A 318 -12.26 0.83 -8.00
C VAL A 318 -13.75 0.67 -7.75
N ASN A 319 -14.13 0.08 -6.62
CA ASN A 319 -15.53 -0.09 -6.20
C ASN A 319 -16.45 -0.66 -7.30
N SER A 320 -15.95 -1.68 -8.02
CA SER A 320 -16.65 -2.35 -9.12
C SER A 320 -17.06 -3.76 -8.71
N ALA A 321 -18.34 -4.10 -8.93
CA ALA A 321 -18.84 -5.46 -8.68
C ALA A 321 -18.14 -6.50 -9.57
N THR A 322 -17.87 -6.15 -10.84
CA THR A 322 -17.16 -7.02 -11.78
C THR A 322 -15.72 -7.27 -11.34
N THR A 323 -14.99 -6.21 -10.98
CA THR A 323 -13.60 -6.33 -10.50
C THR A 323 -13.56 -7.07 -9.16
N THR A 324 -14.52 -6.82 -8.28
CA THR A 324 -14.65 -7.59 -7.03
C THR A 324 -14.85 -9.08 -7.32
N ALA A 325 -15.78 -9.44 -8.21
CA ALA A 325 -16.06 -10.83 -8.53
C ALA A 325 -14.85 -11.56 -9.14
N LYS A 326 -14.00 -10.84 -9.88
CA LYS A 326 -12.75 -11.37 -10.46
C LYS A 326 -11.75 -11.79 -9.39
N TYR A 327 -11.53 -10.97 -8.36
CA TYR A 327 -10.47 -11.19 -7.37
C TYR A 327 -10.93 -11.80 -6.04
N SER A 328 -12.24 -11.79 -5.77
CA SER A 328 -12.83 -12.35 -4.55
C SER A 328 -12.46 -13.82 -4.30
N PRO A 329 -12.54 -14.73 -5.29
CA PRO A 329 -12.14 -16.12 -5.09
C PRO A 329 -10.69 -16.28 -4.64
N PHE A 330 -9.77 -15.49 -5.21
CA PHE A 330 -8.35 -15.54 -4.88
C PHE A 330 -8.06 -15.13 -3.45
N LEU A 331 -8.73 -14.08 -2.95
CA LEU A 331 -8.66 -13.69 -1.53
C LEU A 331 -9.20 -14.80 -0.61
N GLY A 332 -10.27 -15.49 -1.04
CA GLY A 332 -10.78 -16.67 -0.35
C GLY A 332 -9.77 -17.82 -0.28
N SER A 333 -9.02 -18.07 -1.37
CA SER A 333 -7.94 -19.05 -1.38
C SER A 333 -6.85 -18.68 -0.36
N GLN A 334 -6.48 -17.39 -0.25
CA GLN A 334 -5.45 -16.95 0.70
C GLN A 334 -5.91 -17.11 2.15
N ASP A 335 -7.15 -16.71 2.47
CA ASP A 335 -7.76 -16.94 3.79
C ASP A 335 -7.75 -18.42 4.17
N SER A 336 -8.30 -19.27 3.30
CA SER A 336 -8.34 -20.72 3.52
C SER A 336 -6.95 -21.31 3.76
N ALA A 337 -5.94 -20.86 3.01
CA ALA A 337 -4.56 -21.30 3.17
C ALA A 337 -3.92 -20.83 4.48
N VAL A 338 -4.16 -19.58 4.88
CA VAL A 338 -3.70 -19.07 6.18
C VAL A 338 -4.33 -19.90 7.31
N VAL A 339 -5.64 -20.11 7.28
CA VAL A 339 -6.36 -20.87 8.32
C VAL A 339 -5.94 -22.34 8.38
N HIS A 340 -5.71 -22.99 7.25
CA HIS A 340 -5.44 -24.44 7.23
C HIS A 340 -3.97 -24.83 7.26
N TYR A 341 -3.08 -23.95 6.79
CA TYR A 341 -1.65 -24.27 6.65
C TYR A 341 -0.72 -23.26 7.33
N GLY A 342 -1.15 -22.00 7.45
CA GLY A 342 -0.35 -20.93 8.04
C GLY A 342 -0.44 -20.87 9.57
N ILE A 343 -1.66 -20.95 10.11
CA ILE A 343 -1.94 -20.80 11.55
C ILE A 343 -1.66 -22.11 12.29
N ASP A 344 -0.93 -22.03 13.39
CA ASP A 344 -0.74 -23.15 14.32
C ASP A 344 -1.75 -23.13 15.49
N SER A 345 -1.66 -24.12 16.39
CA SER A 345 -2.57 -24.23 17.54
C SER A 345 -2.45 -23.10 18.59
N SER A 346 -1.44 -22.24 18.48
CA SER A 346 -1.22 -21.07 19.34
C SER A 346 -1.61 -19.76 18.65
N GLU A 347 -2.25 -19.83 17.47
CA GLU A 347 -2.58 -18.67 16.64
C GLU A 347 -1.35 -17.95 16.06
N ASP A 348 -0.16 -18.58 16.09
CA ASP A 348 1.01 -18.06 15.40
C ASP A 348 0.89 -18.38 13.91
N VAL A 349 1.20 -17.40 13.06
CA VAL A 349 1.11 -17.57 11.61
C VAL A 349 2.49 -17.79 11.02
N SER A 350 2.63 -18.84 10.23
CA SER A 350 3.81 -19.11 9.42
C SER A 350 3.86 -18.22 8.17
N ASN A 351 5.06 -17.91 7.68
CA ASN A 351 5.20 -17.31 6.35
C ASN A 351 4.79 -18.26 5.21
N THR A 352 4.73 -19.58 5.44
CA THR A 352 4.38 -20.55 4.40
C THR A 352 2.89 -20.91 4.44
N TRP A 353 2.16 -20.60 3.37
CA TRP A 353 0.70 -20.83 3.28
C TRP A 353 0.33 -21.86 2.22
N TYR A 354 1.17 -22.04 1.19
CA TYR A 354 0.83 -22.81 -0.01
C TYR A 354 0.74 -24.33 0.20
N ALA A 355 1.19 -24.81 1.36
CA ALA A 355 1.12 -26.18 1.81
C ALA A 355 1.35 -26.26 3.33
N ALA A 356 1.01 -27.39 3.93
CA ALA A 356 1.27 -27.65 5.33
C ALA A 356 2.77 -27.51 5.66
N ASN A 357 3.07 -26.81 6.75
CA ASN A 357 4.45 -26.63 7.21
C ASN A 357 5.09 -27.99 7.57
N GLN A 358 6.30 -28.23 7.06
CA GLN A 358 7.13 -29.43 7.31
C GLN A 358 8.41 -29.06 8.07
N GLY A 359 8.35 -27.99 8.88
CA GLY A 359 9.44 -27.48 9.70
C GLY A 359 10.34 -26.45 9.01
N GLY A 360 9.96 -25.95 7.83
CA GLY A 360 10.64 -24.85 7.13
C GLY A 360 10.00 -23.47 7.36
N GLY A 361 8.73 -23.43 7.78
CA GLY A 361 8.00 -22.19 8.05
C GLY A 361 8.54 -21.43 9.26
N ALA A 362 8.74 -20.13 9.10
CA ALA A 362 9.09 -19.17 10.15
C ALA A 362 7.83 -18.58 10.79
N PHE A 363 7.87 -18.37 12.10
CA PHE A 363 6.80 -17.79 12.91
C PHE A 363 7.35 -16.54 13.62
N THR A 364 7.11 -15.38 13.03
CA THR A 364 7.65 -14.08 13.44
C THR A 364 6.53 -13.04 13.51
N ALA A 365 6.83 -11.85 14.03
CA ALA A 365 5.90 -10.72 13.96
C ALA A 365 5.50 -10.39 12.50
N GLN A 366 6.44 -10.50 11.56
CA GLN A 366 6.24 -10.22 10.14
C GLN A 366 5.33 -11.25 9.48
N SER A 367 5.53 -12.54 9.74
CA SER A 367 4.65 -13.58 9.18
C SER A 367 3.24 -13.53 9.79
N ALA A 368 3.14 -13.19 11.08
CA ALA A 368 1.87 -12.95 11.76
C ALA A 368 1.10 -11.76 11.16
N ALA A 369 1.78 -10.63 10.96
CA ALA A 369 1.21 -9.47 10.26
C ALA A 369 0.77 -9.83 8.83
N SER A 370 1.58 -10.62 8.12
CA SER A 370 1.23 -11.12 6.78
C SER A 370 -0.11 -11.87 6.78
N GLY A 371 -0.28 -12.79 7.74
CA GLY A 371 -1.51 -13.56 7.89
C GLY A 371 -2.70 -12.69 8.24
N LEU A 372 -2.53 -11.77 9.20
CA LEU A 372 -3.57 -10.83 9.61
C LEU A 372 -4.07 -10.00 8.42
N ALA A 373 -3.16 -9.47 7.61
CA ALA A 373 -3.51 -8.70 6.41
C ALA A 373 -4.30 -9.52 5.39
N ALA A 374 -3.98 -10.80 5.21
CA ALA A 374 -4.73 -11.71 4.35
C ALA A 374 -6.14 -11.97 4.87
N LEU A 375 -6.28 -12.25 6.17
CA LEU A 375 -7.58 -12.48 6.81
C LEU A 375 -8.47 -11.22 6.74
N VAL A 376 -7.93 -10.04 7.06
CA VAL A 376 -8.70 -8.77 7.02
C VAL A 376 -9.14 -8.43 5.60
N ALA A 377 -8.27 -8.64 4.60
CA ALA A 377 -8.62 -8.44 3.20
C ALA A 377 -9.73 -9.39 2.74
N ALA A 378 -9.64 -10.67 3.09
CA ALA A 378 -10.63 -11.67 2.76
C ALA A 378 -11.95 -11.50 3.53
N ALA A 379 -11.92 -11.03 4.78
CA ALA A 379 -13.14 -10.71 5.52
C ALA A 379 -14.01 -9.70 4.77
N LYS A 380 -13.39 -8.75 4.08
CA LYS A 380 -14.10 -7.74 3.30
C LYS A 380 -14.46 -8.21 1.89
N TYR A 381 -13.56 -8.88 1.18
CA TYR A 381 -13.71 -9.15 -0.25
C TYR A 381 -13.66 -10.62 -0.65
N GLY A 382 -13.27 -11.52 0.25
CA GLY A 382 -13.35 -12.96 0.06
C GLY A 382 -14.79 -13.48 0.18
N PRO A 383 -15.02 -14.74 -0.20
CA PRO A 383 -16.27 -15.43 0.03
C PRO A 383 -16.51 -15.65 1.54
N CYS A 384 -17.78 -15.57 1.91
CA CYS A 384 -18.35 -16.08 3.14
C CYS A 384 -19.38 -17.16 2.72
#